data_AF-A0A924DAE5-F1
#
_entry.id   AF-A0A924DAE5-F1
#
_cell.length_a   1.000
_cell.length_b   1.000
_cell.length_c   1.000
_cell.angle_alpha   90.00
_cell.angle_beta   90.00
_cell.angle_gamma   90.00
#
_symmetry.space_group_name_H-M   'P 1'
#
loop_
_entity.id
_entity.type
_entity.pdbx_description
1 polymer ?
#
loop_
_entity_poly.entity_id
_entity_poly.type
_entity_poly.pdbx_seq_one_letter_code
_entity_poly.pdbx_strand_id
1 'polypeptide(L)'
;MSDPLQNVLASLGESRKYRDLAPDLLSRIVTSELALSRSEKETIKAVKGALHQICGAYFGDAPPFSKWATALQESEKSEEELQIFALGAMKTHASTRERLPLLSTFYAHLLREISPIHSVLDLACGLNPLALSSMPLSPDCRYFATEIHGGLTDFLEIWFRANKIEGRAILQDSVIPPALPPVQIAFVQKFLPVVEQQRKGASLPFLMAIQAQFLLVTFPTKTLGGKSCGMAGNYSARFLELISEAPFDLIEQTRLDTELCFLLKRDGD
;
A
#
# COMPACT_ATOMS: atom_id res chain seq x y z
N MET A 1 -14.65 4.50 -35.69
CA MET A 1 -13.81 5.46 -34.93
C MET A 1 -13.18 4.69 -33.79
N SER A 2 -11.89 4.85 -33.53
CA SER A 2 -11.25 4.14 -32.42
C SER A 2 -11.74 4.69 -31.08
N ASP A 3 -11.85 3.82 -30.09
CA ASP A 3 -12.22 4.17 -28.71
C ASP A 3 -11.14 5.10 -28.12
N PRO A 4 -11.48 6.35 -27.73
CA PRO A 4 -10.53 7.30 -27.14
C PRO A 4 -9.77 6.73 -25.93
N LEU A 5 -10.39 5.86 -25.14
CA LEU A 5 -9.74 5.18 -24.01
C LEU A 5 -8.59 4.30 -24.50
N GLN A 6 -8.86 3.46 -25.52
CA GLN A 6 -7.86 2.54 -26.07
C GLN A 6 -6.68 3.27 -26.72
N ASN A 7 -6.93 4.40 -27.41
CA ASN A 7 -5.85 5.19 -28.01
C ASN A 7 -4.89 5.72 -26.94
N VAL A 8 -5.42 6.28 -25.85
CA VAL A 8 -4.60 6.83 -24.76
C VAL A 8 -3.86 5.71 -24.03
N LEU A 9 -4.52 4.59 -23.74
CA LEU A 9 -3.87 3.43 -23.10
C LEU A 9 -2.73 2.87 -23.96
N ALA A 10 -2.93 2.74 -25.28
CA ALA A 10 -1.89 2.32 -26.20
C ALA A 10 -0.68 3.27 -26.16
N SER A 11 -0.92 4.59 -26.18
CA SER A 11 0.16 5.59 -26.08
C SER A 11 0.93 5.53 -24.75
N LEU A 12 0.26 5.18 -23.64
CA LEU A 12 0.93 5.00 -22.35
C LEU A 12 1.79 3.73 -22.34
N GLY A 13 1.33 2.64 -22.97
CA GLY A 13 2.03 1.36 -23.06
C GLY A 13 3.38 1.42 -23.78
N GLU A 14 3.57 2.40 -24.68
CA GLU A 14 4.86 2.65 -25.34
C GLU A 14 5.96 3.02 -24.33
N SER A 15 5.60 3.69 -23.23
CA SER A 15 6.57 4.06 -22.19
C SER A 15 6.83 2.91 -21.23
N ARG A 16 8.11 2.55 -21.04
CA ARG A 16 8.52 1.60 -19.99
C ARG A 16 8.05 2.01 -18.59
N LYS A 17 7.89 3.31 -18.34
CA LYS A 17 7.48 3.86 -17.04
C LYS A 17 6.03 3.50 -16.67
N TYR A 18 5.14 3.37 -17.64
CA TYR A 18 3.70 3.19 -17.40
C TYR A 18 3.19 1.79 -17.77
N ARG A 19 3.90 1.07 -18.67
CA ARG A 19 3.46 -0.27 -19.12
C ARG A 19 3.41 -1.32 -18.02
N ASP A 20 4.19 -1.11 -16.95
CA ASP A 20 4.28 -2.02 -15.80
C ASP A 20 3.34 -1.60 -14.67
N LEU A 21 2.45 -0.62 -14.92
CA LEU A 21 1.45 -0.20 -13.95
C LEU A 21 0.19 -1.04 -14.06
N ALA A 22 -0.56 -1.13 -12.96
CA ALA A 22 -1.82 -1.85 -12.91
C ALA A 22 -2.80 -1.35 -13.99
N PRO A 23 -3.38 -2.26 -14.81
CA PRO A 23 -4.27 -1.87 -15.91
C PRO A 23 -5.53 -1.11 -15.47
N ASP A 24 -6.05 -1.44 -14.29
CA ASP A 24 -7.21 -0.79 -13.69
C ASP A 24 -6.90 0.64 -13.23
N LEU A 25 -5.71 0.89 -12.68
CA LEU A 25 -5.21 2.25 -12.40
C LEU A 25 -5.17 3.07 -13.68
N LEU A 26 -4.51 2.56 -14.72
CA LEU A 26 -4.39 3.25 -16.01
C LEU A 26 -5.78 3.57 -16.58
N SER A 27 -6.67 2.58 -16.59
CA SER A 27 -8.05 2.75 -17.08
C SER A 27 -8.79 3.82 -16.29
N ARG A 28 -8.76 3.79 -14.96
CA ARG A 28 -9.45 4.76 -14.10
C ARG A 28 -8.97 6.18 -14.32
N ILE A 29 -7.65 6.39 -14.38
CA ILE A 29 -7.07 7.72 -14.58
C ILE A 29 -7.41 8.24 -15.98
N VAL A 30 -7.28 7.41 -17.02
CA VAL A 30 -7.63 7.82 -18.39
C VAL A 30 -9.12 8.16 -18.50
N THR A 31 -10.02 7.33 -17.98
CA THR A 31 -11.46 7.59 -17.96
C THR A 31 -11.78 8.91 -17.24
N SER A 32 -11.14 9.17 -16.10
CA SER A 32 -11.35 10.40 -15.33
C SER A 32 -10.90 11.64 -16.11
N GLU A 33 -9.76 11.58 -16.80
CA GLU A 33 -9.25 12.71 -17.58
C GLU A 33 -10.02 12.93 -18.90
N LEU A 34 -10.53 11.86 -19.52
CA LEU A 34 -11.40 11.94 -20.70
C LEU A 34 -12.76 12.57 -20.38
N ALA A 35 -13.31 12.31 -19.20
CA ALA A 35 -14.58 12.89 -18.75
C ALA A 35 -14.55 14.43 -18.66
N LEU A 36 -13.36 15.03 -18.65
CA LEU A 36 -13.15 16.48 -18.65
C LEU A 36 -13.12 17.08 -20.07
N SER A 37 -13.51 16.31 -21.10
CA SER A 37 -13.69 16.75 -22.50
C SER A 37 -12.46 17.42 -23.12
N ARG A 38 -11.26 16.93 -22.81
CA ARG A 38 -10.00 17.44 -23.37
C ARG A 38 -9.66 16.83 -24.72
N SER A 39 -8.78 17.49 -25.47
CA SER A 39 -8.15 16.86 -26.63
C SER A 39 -7.30 15.66 -26.20
N GLU A 40 -7.09 14.69 -27.10
CA GLU A 40 -6.31 13.47 -26.81
C GLU A 40 -4.89 13.81 -26.28
N LYS A 41 -4.23 14.80 -26.88
CA LYS A 41 -2.89 15.24 -26.47
C LYS A 41 -2.86 15.84 -25.07
N GLU A 42 -3.88 16.63 -24.72
CA GLU A 42 -4.01 17.21 -23.38
C GLU A 42 -4.35 16.15 -22.33
N THR A 43 -5.22 15.19 -22.69
CA THR A 43 -5.53 14.02 -21.86
C THR A 43 -4.25 13.23 -21.55
N ILE A 44 -3.45 12.89 -22.56
CA ILE A 44 -2.17 12.17 -22.34
C ILE A 44 -1.24 12.94 -21.40
N LYS A 45 -1.14 14.27 -21.55
CA LYS A 45 -0.31 15.10 -20.67
C LYS A 45 -0.85 15.10 -19.23
N ALA A 46 -2.17 15.25 -19.05
CA ALA A 46 -2.82 15.24 -17.74
C ALA A 46 -2.66 13.88 -17.05
N VAL A 47 -2.92 12.79 -17.76
CA VAL A 47 -2.75 11.41 -17.26
C VAL A 47 -1.30 11.17 -16.79
N LYS A 48 -0.29 11.55 -17.59
CA LYS A 48 1.12 11.43 -17.20
C LYS A 48 1.44 12.24 -15.94
N GLY A 49 0.84 13.42 -15.79
CA GLY A 49 0.96 14.25 -14.59
C GLY A 49 0.36 13.57 -13.35
N ALA A 50 -0.86 13.05 -13.47
CA ALA A 50 -1.55 12.33 -12.39
C ALA A 50 -0.78 11.06 -11.97
N LEU A 51 -0.35 10.23 -12.94
CA LEU A 51 0.44 9.04 -12.68
C LEU A 51 1.78 9.38 -12.00
N HIS A 52 2.42 10.49 -12.38
CA HIS A 52 3.64 10.92 -11.71
C HIS A 52 3.41 11.29 -10.23
N GLN A 53 2.29 11.94 -9.91
CA GLN A 53 1.94 12.26 -8.53
C GLN A 53 1.61 11.01 -7.70
N ILE A 54 0.96 10.01 -8.31
CA ILE A 54 0.59 8.76 -7.65
C ILE A 54 1.83 7.87 -7.42
N CYS A 55 2.69 7.71 -8.43
CA CYS A 55 3.80 6.75 -8.41
C CYS A 55 5.13 7.34 -7.91
N GLY A 56 5.30 8.66 -7.96
CA GLY A 56 6.63 9.28 -8.09
C GLY A 56 7.43 9.55 -6.81
N ALA A 57 6.93 9.18 -5.63
CA ALA A 57 7.47 9.73 -4.37
C ALA A 57 8.10 8.69 -3.42
N TYR A 58 7.97 7.38 -3.71
CA TYR A 58 8.34 6.35 -2.75
C TYR A 58 9.67 5.66 -3.03
N PHE A 59 10.10 5.59 -4.28
CA PHE A 59 11.43 5.09 -4.65
C PHE A 59 12.34 6.25 -5.05
N GLY A 60 13.58 6.27 -4.54
CA GLY A 60 14.59 7.26 -4.93
C GLY A 60 15.11 6.99 -6.34
N ASP A 61 15.68 5.79 -6.51
CA ASP A 61 16.06 5.22 -7.81
C ASP A 61 15.11 4.10 -8.20
N ALA A 62 15.10 3.70 -9.48
CA ALA A 62 14.33 2.55 -9.94
C ALA A 62 14.77 1.29 -9.17
N PRO A 63 13.87 0.66 -8.40
CA PRO A 63 14.22 -0.49 -7.57
C PRO A 63 14.59 -1.71 -8.44
N PRO A 64 15.64 -2.46 -8.11
CA PRO A 64 16.13 -3.56 -8.93
C PRO A 64 15.36 -4.86 -8.67
N PHE A 65 14.03 -4.84 -8.80
CA PHE A 65 13.15 -5.97 -8.44
C PHE A 65 13.58 -7.30 -9.07
N SER A 66 13.94 -7.31 -10.35
CA SER A 66 14.40 -8.54 -11.02
C SER A 66 15.71 -9.07 -10.43
N LYS A 67 16.63 -8.20 -9.99
CA LYS A 67 17.88 -8.65 -9.34
C LYS A 67 17.61 -9.22 -7.96
N TRP A 68 16.70 -8.59 -7.21
CA TRP A 68 16.24 -9.09 -5.92
C TRP A 68 15.56 -10.45 -6.04
N ALA A 69 14.68 -10.61 -7.03
CA ALA A 69 14.07 -11.87 -7.39
C ALA A 69 15.11 -12.96 -7.67
N THR A 70 16.10 -12.68 -8.54
CA THR A 70 17.18 -13.62 -8.84
C THR A 70 17.97 -14.01 -7.59
N ALA A 71 18.36 -13.05 -6.75
CA ALA A 71 19.14 -13.31 -5.53
C ALA A 71 18.42 -14.22 -4.52
N LEU A 72 17.08 -14.16 -4.47
CA LEU A 72 16.25 -15.05 -3.63
C LEU A 72 16.05 -16.44 -4.23
N GLN A 73 16.18 -16.59 -5.56
CA GLN A 73 15.99 -17.86 -6.27
C GLN A 73 17.29 -18.67 -6.41
N GLU A 74 18.45 -18.03 -6.37
CA GLU A 74 19.76 -18.66 -6.55
C GLU A 74 20.09 -19.71 -5.48
N SER A 75 19.59 -19.55 -4.26
CA SER A 75 19.76 -20.52 -3.18
C SER A 75 18.63 -20.42 -2.16
N GLU A 76 18.33 -21.53 -1.47
CA GLU A 76 17.55 -21.44 -0.23
C GLU A 76 18.30 -20.53 0.75
N LYS A 77 17.55 -19.70 1.47
CA LYS A 77 18.06 -18.72 2.44
C LYS A 77 17.65 -19.14 3.83
N SER A 78 18.51 -18.92 4.82
CA SER A 78 18.12 -19.02 6.22
C SER A 78 17.18 -17.86 6.60
N GLU A 79 16.49 -17.99 7.74
CA GLU A 79 15.64 -16.93 8.28
C GLU A 79 16.43 -15.63 8.50
N GLU A 80 17.67 -15.75 9.01
CA GLU A 80 18.57 -14.61 9.23
C GLU A 80 18.99 -13.94 7.92
N GLU A 81 19.27 -14.72 6.87
CA GLU A 81 19.61 -14.19 5.54
C GLU A 81 18.43 -13.45 4.92
N LEU A 82 17.21 -13.99 5.05
CA LEU A 82 15.98 -13.33 4.62
C LEU A 82 15.75 -12.03 5.38
N GLN A 83 15.95 -12.04 6.70
CA GLN A 83 15.81 -10.84 7.52
C GLN A 83 16.81 -9.74 7.12
N ILE A 84 18.09 -10.09 6.91
CA ILE A 84 19.11 -9.13 6.46
C ILE A 84 18.73 -8.55 5.10
N PHE A 85 18.30 -9.40 4.17
CA PHE A 85 17.84 -8.99 2.85
C PHE A 85 16.65 -8.03 2.93
N ALA A 86 15.63 -8.39 3.71
CA ALA A 86 14.43 -7.57 3.93
C ALA A 86 14.78 -6.18 4.42
N LEU A 87 15.59 -6.08 5.48
CA LEU A 87 16.01 -4.81 6.06
C LEU A 87 16.82 -3.97 5.05
N GLY A 88 17.63 -4.60 4.21
CA GLY A 88 18.35 -3.94 3.13
C GLY A 88 17.43 -3.35 2.06
N ALA A 89 16.50 -4.15 1.55
CA ALA A 89 15.57 -3.73 0.51
C ALA A 89 14.58 -2.65 1.02
N MET A 90 14.05 -2.80 2.23
CA MET A 90 13.13 -1.83 2.84
C MET A 90 13.71 -0.41 2.98
N LYS A 91 15.05 -0.25 3.06
CA LYS A 91 15.72 1.07 3.09
C LYS A 91 15.56 1.86 1.78
N THR A 92 15.35 1.16 0.66
CA THR A 92 15.26 1.78 -0.67
C THR A 92 13.91 2.45 -0.94
N HIS A 93 12.89 2.10 -0.15
CA HIS A 93 11.54 2.64 -0.26
C HIS A 93 11.24 3.58 0.92
N ALA A 94 10.80 4.81 0.63
CA ALA A 94 10.70 5.89 1.60
C ALA A 94 9.80 5.54 2.80
N SER A 95 8.61 4.98 2.54
CA SER A 95 7.63 4.65 3.58
C SER A 95 8.16 3.59 4.56
N THR A 96 8.83 2.55 4.04
CA THR A 96 9.38 1.46 4.85
C THR A 96 10.70 1.86 5.51
N ARG A 97 11.52 2.67 4.84
CA ARG A 97 12.75 3.23 5.43
C ARG A 97 12.46 4.02 6.70
N GLU A 98 11.41 4.83 6.69
CA GLU A 98 10.94 5.59 7.86
C GLU A 98 10.46 4.69 9.01
N ARG A 99 10.00 3.47 8.70
CA ARG A 99 9.49 2.50 9.68
C ARG A 99 10.58 1.61 10.28
N LEU A 100 11.68 1.39 9.57
CA LEU A 100 12.75 0.48 10.01
C LEU A 100 13.21 0.69 11.46
N PRO A 101 13.41 1.92 11.98
CA PRO A 101 13.81 2.13 13.37
C PRO A 101 12.76 1.67 14.40
N LEU A 102 11.51 1.57 13.98
CA LEU A 102 10.36 1.22 14.83
C LEU A 102 9.99 -0.26 14.71
N LEU A 103 10.53 -0.97 13.71
CA LEU A 103 9.97 -2.23 13.23
C LEU A 103 9.88 -3.33 14.30
N SER A 104 10.87 -3.38 15.21
CA SER A 104 10.93 -4.36 16.30
C SER A 104 9.78 -4.25 17.31
N THR A 105 9.14 -3.09 17.41
CA THR A 105 8.03 -2.83 18.34
C THR A 105 6.72 -2.53 17.63
N PHE A 106 6.78 -2.06 16.37
CA PHE A 106 5.63 -1.58 15.62
C PHE A 106 4.47 -2.58 15.61
N TYR A 107 4.69 -3.77 15.04
CA TYR A 107 3.62 -4.77 14.91
C TYR A 107 3.33 -5.49 16.23
N ALA A 108 4.36 -5.81 17.01
CA ALA A 108 4.21 -6.48 18.29
C ALA A 108 3.36 -5.66 19.28
N HIS A 109 3.52 -4.33 19.29
CA HIS A 109 2.69 -3.42 20.10
C HIS A 109 1.29 -3.28 19.50
N LEU A 110 1.21 -2.85 18.23
CA LEU A 110 -0.06 -2.46 17.61
C LEU A 110 -1.03 -3.63 17.44
N LEU A 111 -0.53 -4.85 17.27
CA LEU A 111 -1.36 -6.02 16.96
C LEU A 111 -1.49 -7.01 18.13
N ARG A 112 -1.00 -6.65 19.33
CA ARG A 112 -0.97 -7.55 20.49
C ARG A 112 -2.32 -8.16 20.82
N GLU A 113 -3.37 -7.34 20.86
CA GLU A 113 -4.72 -7.73 21.29
C GLU A 113 -5.43 -8.64 20.28
N ILE A 114 -4.94 -8.71 19.04
CA ILE A 114 -5.55 -9.50 17.96
C ILE A 114 -4.64 -10.62 17.46
N SER A 115 -3.49 -10.82 18.11
CA SER A 115 -2.55 -11.90 17.80
C SER A 115 -3.10 -13.27 18.22
N PRO A 116 -2.84 -14.36 17.48
CA PRO A 116 -2.11 -14.39 16.20
C PRO A 116 -2.98 -13.92 15.02
N ILE A 117 -2.31 -13.40 13.98
CA ILE A 117 -2.98 -12.98 12.74
C ILE A 117 -3.01 -14.12 11.72
N HIS A 118 -4.20 -14.53 11.31
CA HIS A 118 -4.45 -15.61 10.34
C HIS A 118 -4.70 -15.12 8.92
N SER A 119 -5.04 -13.84 8.72
CA SER A 119 -5.15 -13.29 7.37
C SER A 119 -4.95 -11.77 7.33
N VAL A 120 -4.19 -11.33 6.32
CA VAL A 120 -3.82 -9.92 6.11
C VAL A 120 -4.21 -9.49 4.70
N LEU A 121 -4.80 -8.29 4.59
CA LEU A 121 -4.87 -7.53 3.34
C LEU A 121 -4.02 -6.26 3.47
N ASP A 122 -2.88 -6.20 2.79
CA ASP A 122 -1.97 -5.06 2.80
C ASP A 122 -2.19 -4.17 1.57
N LEU A 123 -2.88 -3.04 1.76
CA LEU A 123 -3.30 -2.15 0.69
C LEU A 123 -2.22 -1.11 0.38
N ALA A 124 -1.85 -1.02 -0.91
CA ALA A 124 -0.71 -0.22 -1.37
C ALA A 124 0.56 -0.55 -0.58
N CYS A 125 0.86 -1.85 -0.53
CA CYS A 125 1.78 -2.45 0.45
C CYS A 125 3.22 -1.92 0.34
N GLY A 126 3.63 -1.47 -0.85
CA GLY A 126 5.03 -1.15 -1.15
C GLY A 126 5.93 -2.33 -0.75
N LEU A 127 6.99 -2.05 0.02
CA LEU A 127 7.88 -3.08 0.59
C LEU A 127 7.48 -3.52 2.01
N ASN A 128 6.30 -3.17 2.51
CA ASN A 128 5.86 -3.59 3.84
C ASN A 128 5.80 -5.13 4.03
N PRO A 129 5.45 -5.94 3.01
CA PRO A 129 5.49 -7.39 3.15
C PRO A 129 6.90 -7.95 3.41
N LEU A 130 7.98 -7.16 3.35
CA LEU A 130 9.31 -7.63 3.78
C LEU A 130 9.46 -7.67 5.31
N ALA A 131 8.50 -7.13 6.05
CA ALA A 131 8.48 -7.11 7.50
C ALA A 131 7.86 -8.37 8.16
N LEU A 132 7.63 -9.47 7.41
CA LEU A 132 6.92 -10.65 7.90
C LEU A 132 7.45 -11.15 9.25
N SER A 133 8.77 -11.25 9.41
CA SER A 133 9.40 -11.74 10.65
C SER A 133 9.18 -10.84 11.88
N SER A 134 8.69 -9.61 11.68
CA SER A 134 8.33 -8.69 12.76
C SER A 134 6.82 -8.71 13.08
N MET A 135 6.00 -9.36 12.24
CA MET A 135 4.55 -9.42 12.41
C MET A 135 4.16 -10.66 13.24
N PRO A 136 3.15 -10.57 14.12
CA PRO A 136 2.65 -11.71 14.90
C PRO A 136 1.70 -12.58 14.07
N LEU A 137 2.18 -13.09 12.94
CA LEU A 137 1.41 -13.94 12.04
C LEU A 137 1.33 -15.37 12.57
N SER A 138 0.20 -16.02 12.34
CA SER A 138 0.11 -17.47 12.50
C SER A 138 0.94 -18.19 11.42
N PRO A 139 1.42 -19.42 11.66
CA PRO A 139 2.15 -20.19 10.65
C PRO A 139 1.37 -20.46 9.36
N ASP A 140 0.03 -20.44 9.44
CA ASP A 140 -0.92 -20.64 8.33
C ASP A 140 -1.53 -19.32 7.83
N CYS A 141 -0.92 -18.18 8.15
CA CYS A 141 -1.46 -16.88 7.77
C CYS A 141 -1.51 -16.71 6.25
N ARG A 142 -2.67 -16.32 5.73
CA ARG A 142 -2.86 -15.91 4.34
C ARG A 142 -2.55 -14.43 4.17
N TYR A 143 -1.66 -14.08 3.26
CA TYR A 143 -1.22 -12.69 3.07
C TYR A 143 -1.57 -12.19 1.66
N PHE A 144 -2.46 -11.22 1.56
CA PHE A 144 -2.79 -10.54 0.31
C PHE A 144 -2.14 -9.16 0.29
N ALA A 145 -1.38 -8.85 -0.74
CA ALA A 145 -0.69 -7.57 -0.88
C ALA A 145 -1.09 -6.92 -2.21
N THR A 146 -1.64 -5.70 -2.19
CA THR A 146 -1.98 -4.99 -3.43
C THR A 146 -0.94 -3.90 -3.73
N GLU A 147 -0.53 -3.82 -5.00
CA GLU A 147 0.39 -2.81 -5.49
C GLU A 147 0.07 -2.48 -6.96
N ILE A 148 0.42 -1.28 -7.38
CA ILE A 148 0.24 -0.76 -8.73
C ILE A 148 1.41 -1.06 -9.70
N HIS A 149 2.53 -1.63 -9.24
CA HIS A 149 3.76 -1.87 -9.98
C HIS A 149 3.97 -3.39 -10.16
N GLY A 150 3.93 -3.85 -11.42
CA GLY A 150 4.04 -5.26 -11.78
C GLY A 150 5.35 -5.90 -11.33
N GLY A 151 6.48 -5.23 -11.58
CA GLY A 151 7.78 -5.72 -11.12
C GLY A 151 7.88 -5.89 -9.60
N LEU A 152 7.15 -5.08 -8.82
CA LEU A 152 7.09 -5.24 -7.36
C LEU A 152 6.22 -6.44 -6.98
N THR A 153 5.04 -6.59 -7.56
CA THR A 153 4.17 -7.74 -7.28
C THR A 153 4.85 -9.07 -7.66
N ASP A 154 5.54 -9.11 -8.80
CA ASP A 154 6.32 -10.29 -9.23
C ASP A 154 7.41 -10.66 -8.22
N PHE A 155 8.11 -9.66 -7.68
CA PHE A 155 9.10 -9.86 -6.64
C PHE A 155 8.46 -10.32 -5.32
N LEU A 156 7.32 -9.77 -4.93
CA LEU A 156 6.61 -10.16 -3.71
C LEU A 156 6.13 -11.62 -3.74
N GLU A 157 5.69 -12.12 -4.90
CA GLU A 157 5.36 -13.56 -5.08
C GLU A 157 6.58 -14.47 -4.84
N ILE A 158 7.78 -14.02 -5.18
CA ILE A 158 9.03 -14.75 -4.89
C ILE A 158 9.36 -14.65 -3.40
N TRP A 159 9.21 -13.46 -2.82
CA TRP A 159 9.44 -13.22 -1.40
C TRP A 159 8.55 -14.08 -0.50
N PHE A 160 7.25 -14.18 -0.78
CA PHE A 160 6.33 -15.02 -0.01
C PHE A 160 6.72 -16.50 -0.06
N ARG A 161 7.12 -17.00 -1.23
CA ARG A 161 7.61 -18.38 -1.39
C ARG A 161 8.89 -18.63 -0.59
N ALA A 162 9.83 -17.68 -0.60
CA ALA A 162 11.08 -17.79 0.16
C ALA A 162 10.82 -17.86 1.68
N ASN A 163 9.81 -17.13 2.17
CA ASN A 163 9.39 -17.13 3.58
C ASN A 163 8.37 -18.24 3.91
N LYS A 164 8.00 -19.10 2.95
CA LYS A 164 7.04 -20.20 3.13
C LYS A 164 5.67 -19.73 3.67
N ILE A 165 5.24 -18.52 3.29
CA ILE A 165 3.93 -17.94 3.62
C ILE A 165 2.96 -18.16 2.46
N GLU A 166 1.67 -18.40 2.77
CA GLU A 166 0.59 -18.41 1.78
C GLU A 166 0.27 -16.98 1.33
N GLY A 167 1.16 -16.41 0.51
CA GLY A 167 1.07 -15.05 0.02
C GLY A 167 0.56 -14.93 -1.41
N ARG A 168 -0.11 -13.80 -1.70
CA ARG A 168 -0.51 -13.37 -3.04
C ARG A 168 -0.25 -11.88 -3.22
N ALA A 169 0.50 -11.53 -4.25
CA ALA A 169 0.67 -10.15 -4.67
C ALA A 169 -0.27 -9.86 -5.84
N ILE A 170 -1.11 -8.83 -5.68
CA ILE A 170 -2.19 -8.50 -6.60
C ILE A 170 -1.85 -7.17 -7.25
N LEU A 171 -1.59 -7.20 -8.57
CA LEU A 171 -1.38 -5.99 -9.36
C LEU A 171 -2.72 -5.27 -9.56
N GLN A 172 -2.97 -4.25 -8.74
CA GLN A 172 -4.25 -3.56 -8.69
C GLN A 172 -4.11 -2.14 -8.13
N ASP A 173 -4.97 -1.25 -8.61
CA ASP A 173 -5.23 0.02 -7.99
C ASP A 173 -5.89 -0.12 -6.61
N SER A 174 -5.12 0.15 -5.56
CA SER A 174 -5.53 -0.10 -4.19
C SER A 174 -6.60 0.88 -3.67
N VAL A 175 -6.96 1.94 -4.43
CA VAL A 175 -8.10 2.82 -4.06
C VAL A 175 -9.45 2.12 -4.16
N ILE A 176 -9.49 0.95 -4.81
CA ILE A 176 -10.61 0.02 -4.81
C ILE A 176 -10.10 -1.24 -4.12
N PRO A 177 -10.68 -1.66 -2.98
CA PRO A 177 -10.28 -2.91 -2.33
C PRO A 177 -10.49 -4.11 -3.27
N PRO A 178 -9.59 -5.11 -3.28
CA PRO A 178 -9.75 -6.30 -4.10
C PRO A 178 -10.95 -7.14 -3.64
N ALA A 179 -11.58 -7.84 -4.58
CA ALA A 179 -12.65 -8.79 -4.28
C ALA A 179 -12.04 -10.07 -3.68
N LEU A 180 -11.92 -10.10 -2.35
CA LEU A 180 -11.37 -11.20 -1.58
C LEU A 180 -12.37 -11.67 -0.51
N PRO A 181 -12.24 -12.91 -0.01
CA PRO A 181 -12.89 -13.30 1.24
C PRO A 181 -12.51 -12.33 2.38
N PRO A 182 -13.39 -12.11 3.37
CA PRO A 182 -13.06 -11.29 4.52
C PRO A 182 -11.78 -11.75 5.22
N VAL A 183 -10.92 -10.81 5.58
CA VAL A 183 -9.68 -11.05 6.31
C VAL A 183 -9.79 -10.63 7.77
N GLN A 184 -8.88 -11.10 8.61
CA GLN A 184 -8.80 -10.67 9.99
C GLN A 184 -8.39 -9.19 10.07
N ILE A 185 -7.33 -8.80 9.36
CA ILE A 185 -6.86 -7.41 9.37
C ILE A 185 -6.54 -6.90 7.98
N ALA A 186 -6.87 -5.63 7.72
CA ALA A 186 -6.33 -4.89 6.60
C ALA A 186 -5.37 -3.78 7.07
N PHE A 187 -4.25 -3.65 6.37
CA PHE A 187 -3.28 -2.60 6.57
C PHE A 187 -3.55 -1.46 5.57
N VAL A 188 -3.80 -0.26 6.10
CA VAL A 188 -3.96 0.98 5.34
C VAL A 188 -2.88 1.95 5.81
N GLN A 189 -1.62 1.60 5.53
CA GLN A 189 -0.47 2.25 6.13
C GLN A 189 0.03 3.41 5.27
N LYS A 190 -0.12 4.65 5.74
CA LYS A 190 0.18 5.90 5.01
C LYS A 190 -0.56 6.06 3.68
N PHE A 191 -1.60 5.27 3.43
CA PHE A 191 -2.31 5.24 2.15
C PHE A 191 -3.58 6.09 2.14
N LEU A 192 -4.27 6.24 3.28
CA LEU A 192 -5.52 7.01 3.34
C LEU A 192 -5.39 8.47 2.84
N PRO A 193 -4.29 9.20 3.12
CA PRO A 193 -4.08 10.53 2.52
C PRO A 193 -4.00 10.52 0.99
N VAL A 194 -3.48 9.45 0.39
CA VAL A 194 -3.40 9.28 -1.06
C VAL A 194 -4.80 9.09 -1.64
N VAL A 195 -5.65 8.30 -0.98
CA VAL A 195 -7.07 8.13 -1.36
C VAL A 195 -7.79 9.48 -1.36
N GLU A 196 -7.64 10.26 -0.28
CA GLU A 196 -8.26 11.58 -0.13
C GLU A 196 -7.74 12.60 -1.16
N GLN A 197 -6.45 12.56 -1.49
CA GLN A 197 -5.85 13.44 -2.49
C GLN A 197 -6.38 13.15 -3.90
N GLN A 198 -6.60 11.88 -4.23
CA GLN A 198 -7.14 11.50 -5.54
C GLN A 198 -8.63 11.82 -5.65
N ARG A 199 -9.39 11.66 -4.57
CA ARG A 199 -10.81 12.00 -4.52
C ARG A 199 -11.19 12.50 -3.12
N LYS A 200 -11.51 13.79 -3.03
CA LYS A 200 -12.00 14.40 -1.77
C LYS A 200 -13.24 13.66 -1.26
N GLY A 201 -13.26 13.36 0.04
CA GLY A 201 -14.32 12.63 0.72
C GLY A 201 -14.30 11.11 0.47
N ALA A 202 -13.28 10.56 -0.20
CA ALA A 202 -13.22 9.13 -0.49
C ALA A 202 -12.70 8.28 0.69
N SER A 203 -12.10 8.89 1.71
CA SER A 203 -11.48 8.16 2.83
C SER A 203 -12.46 7.23 3.57
N LEU A 204 -13.60 7.73 4.05
CA LEU A 204 -14.57 6.89 4.77
C LEU A 204 -15.23 5.83 3.86
N PRO A 205 -15.74 6.18 2.65
CA PRO A 205 -16.24 5.17 1.71
C PRO A 205 -15.23 4.07 1.40
N PHE A 206 -13.95 4.42 1.28
CA PHE A 206 -12.87 3.47 1.07
C PHE A 206 -12.71 2.51 2.26
N LEU A 207 -12.63 3.02 3.49
CA LEU A 207 -12.54 2.19 4.70
C LEU A 207 -13.76 1.28 4.85
N MET A 208 -14.96 1.80 4.54
CA MET A 208 -16.21 1.04 4.58
C MET A 208 -16.24 -0.12 3.57
N ALA A 209 -15.60 0.03 2.41
CA ALA A 209 -15.54 -1.03 1.40
C ALA A 209 -14.58 -2.19 1.75
N ILE A 210 -13.67 -2.00 2.70
CA ILE A 210 -12.69 -3.03 3.09
C ILE A 210 -13.37 -4.12 3.93
N GLN A 211 -13.33 -5.35 3.42
CA GLN A 211 -13.83 -6.56 4.08
C GLN A 211 -12.79 -7.10 5.07
N ALA A 212 -12.66 -6.45 6.23
CA ALA A 212 -11.77 -6.88 7.30
C ALA A 212 -12.41 -6.66 8.69
N GLN A 213 -12.08 -7.53 9.65
CA GLN A 213 -12.51 -7.38 11.05
C GLN A 213 -11.78 -6.23 11.75
N PHE A 214 -10.50 -6.04 11.41
CA PHE A 214 -9.66 -4.96 11.94
C PHE A 214 -9.04 -4.15 10.82
N LEU A 215 -8.83 -2.85 11.06
CA LEU A 215 -8.07 -1.97 10.18
C LEU A 215 -6.90 -1.36 10.95
N LEU A 216 -5.68 -1.56 10.48
CA LEU A 216 -4.53 -0.77 10.93
C LEU A 216 -4.33 0.40 9.96
N VAL A 217 -4.78 1.58 10.38
CA VAL A 217 -4.64 2.81 9.59
C VAL A 217 -3.48 3.63 10.15
N THR A 218 -2.56 4.04 9.28
CA THR A 218 -1.42 4.87 9.71
C THR A 218 -1.23 6.12 8.86
N PHE A 219 -0.67 7.16 9.48
CA PHE A 219 -0.36 8.44 8.85
C PHE A 219 1.10 8.79 9.09
N PRO A 220 1.80 9.40 8.11
CA PRO A 220 3.14 9.90 8.34
C PRO A 220 3.10 11.13 9.28
N THR A 221 4.01 11.21 10.24
CA THR A 221 4.11 12.37 11.15
C THR A 221 4.93 13.52 10.56
N LYS A 222 5.64 13.28 9.45
CA LYS A 222 6.46 14.25 8.72
C LYS A 222 6.16 14.15 7.22
N THR A 223 6.46 15.21 6.45
CA THR A 223 6.42 15.11 4.98
C THR A 223 7.62 14.32 4.49
N LEU A 224 7.55 13.76 3.27
CA LEU A 224 8.68 13.10 2.59
C LEU A 224 9.94 14.00 2.46
N GLY A 225 9.80 15.33 2.60
CA GLY A 225 10.89 16.31 2.60
C GLY A 225 11.41 16.71 3.99
N GLY A 226 11.02 16.01 5.06
CA GLY A 226 11.56 16.20 6.41
C GLY A 226 11.04 17.42 7.17
N LYS A 227 10.17 18.25 6.58
CA LYS A 227 9.49 19.32 7.33
C LYS A 227 8.48 18.71 8.28
N SER A 228 8.55 19.11 9.55
CA SER A 228 7.55 18.83 10.57
C SER A 228 6.18 19.23 10.04
N CYS A 229 5.34 18.24 9.79
CA CYS A 229 3.96 18.50 9.47
C CYS A 229 3.30 19.00 10.75
N GLY A 230 2.87 20.27 10.78
CA GLY A 230 1.76 20.68 11.65
C GLY A 230 0.49 19.82 11.43
N MET A 231 0.51 18.91 10.45
CA MET A 231 -0.54 17.95 10.15
C MET A 231 -0.68 16.79 11.15
N ALA A 232 0.29 16.43 11.99
CA ALA A 232 0.09 15.26 12.89
C ALA A 232 -1.07 15.47 13.88
N GLY A 233 -1.20 16.67 14.45
CA GLY A 233 -2.36 17.04 15.27
C GLY A 233 -3.66 17.16 14.45
N ASN A 234 -3.54 17.62 13.19
CA ASN A 234 -4.67 17.75 12.27
C ASN A 234 -5.19 16.39 11.78
N TYR A 235 -4.31 15.43 11.52
CA TYR A 235 -4.68 14.08 11.08
C TYR A 235 -5.38 13.31 12.19
N SER A 236 -4.90 13.38 13.43
CA SER A 236 -5.56 12.67 14.52
C SER A 236 -6.98 13.16 14.75
N ALA A 237 -7.17 14.47 14.92
CA ALA A 237 -8.51 15.01 15.18
C ALA A 237 -9.46 14.77 14.01
N ARG A 238 -9.01 15.04 12.78
CA ARG A 238 -9.84 14.83 11.58
C ARG A 238 -10.15 13.36 11.32
N PHE A 239 -9.22 12.46 11.61
CA PHE A 239 -9.47 11.03 11.43
C PHE A 239 -10.46 10.50 12.45
N LEU A 240 -10.33 10.89 13.73
CA LEU A 240 -11.29 10.53 14.77
C LEU A 240 -12.68 11.10 14.47
N GLU A 241 -12.77 12.34 13.99
CA GLU A 241 -14.03 12.93 13.52
C GLU A 241 -14.62 12.12 12.34
N LEU A 242 -13.79 11.76 11.35
CA LEU A 242 -14.20 10.99 10.18
C LEU A 242 -14.83 9.63 10.55
N ILE A 243 -14.31 8.96 11.59
CA ILE A 243 -14.79 7.63 12.01
C ILE A 243 -15.80 7.68 13.15
N SER A 244 -16.09 8.85 13.73
CA SER A 244 -16.92 8.96 14.95
C SER A 244 -18.35 8.44 14.80
N GLU A 245 -18.92 8.49 13.59
CA GLU A 245 -20.24 7.95 13.25
C GLU A 245 -20.16 6.71 12.35
N ALA A 246 -18.97 6.16 12.16
CA ALA A 246 -18.75 4.96 11.38
C ALA A 246 -18.78 3.71 12.30
N PRO A 247 -19.07 2.51 11.76
CA PRO A 247 -19.10 1.26 12.53
C PRO A 247 -17.68 0.74 12.82
N PHE A 248 -16.87 1.58 13.48
CA PHE A 248 -15.50 1.30 13.84
C PHE A 248 -15.23 1.71 15.29
N ASP A 249 -14.97 0.72 16.14
CA ASP A 249 -14.43 0.91 17.47
C ASP A 249 -12.91 1.17 17.40
N LEU A 250 -12.46 2.25 18.04
CA LEU A 250 -11.02 2.52 18.22
C LEU A 250 -10.46 1.64 19.34
N ILE A 251 -9.57 0.71 18.99
CA ILE A 251 -8.92 -0.21 19.92
C ILE A 251 -7.61 0.35 20.46
N GLU A 252 -6.79 0.93 19.59
CA GLU A 252 -5.48 1.48 19.96
C GLU A 252 -5.19 2.74 19.14
N GLN A 253 -4.66 3.76 19.80
CA GLN A 253 -4.06 4.92 19.15
C GLN A 253 -2.63 5.11 19.69
N THR A 254 -1.64 4.91 18.82
CA THR A 254 -0.23 5.08 19.17
C THR A 254 0.42 6.14 18.31
N ARG A 255 1.18 7.04 18.92
CA ARG A 255 2.05 7.96 18.20
C ARG A 255 3.50 7.51 18.32
N LEU A 256 4.10 7.15 17.20
CA LEU A 256 5.52 6.84 17.05
C LEU A 256 6.25 8.01 16.38
N ASP A 257 7.58 7.94 16.32
CA ASP A 257 8.43 9.02 15.80
C ASP A 257 8.07 9.44 14.37
N THR A 258 7.79 8.46 13.51
CA THR A 258 7.51 8.67 12.08
C THR A 258 6.07 8.34 11.68
N GLU A 259 5.28 7.72 12.56
CA GLU A 259 3.92 7.25 12.26
C GLU A 259 2.93 7.48 13.39
N LEU A 260 1.73 7.94 13.01
CA LEU A 260 0.55 7.94 13.87
C LEU A 260 -0.33 6.76 13.46
N CYS A 261 -0.62 5.86 14.38
CA CYS A 261 -1.26 4.58 14.13
C CYS A 261 -2.60 4.47 14.87
N PHE A 262 -3.58 3.89 14.19
CA PHE A 262 -4.91 3.59 14.72
C PHE A 262 -5.23 2.13 14.39
N LEU A 263 -5.49 1.33 15.42
CA LEU A 263 -6.13 0.02 15.25
C LEU A 263 -7.63 0.19 15.47
N LEU A 264 -8.40 -0.10 14.43
CA LEU A 264 -9.86 -0.09 14.48
C LEU A 264 -10.38 -1.51 14.43
N LYS A 265 -11.47 -1.77 15.14
CA LYS A 265 -12.29 -2.97 15.01
C LYS A 265 -13.59 -2.58 14.33
N ARG A 266 -13.98 -3.30 13.29
CA ARG A 266 -15.30 -3.14 12.68
C ARG A 266 -16.35 -3.71 13.62
N ASP A 267 -17.42 -2.97 13.85
CA ASP A 267 -18.57 -3.47 14.60
C ASP A 267 -19.09 -4.72 13.90
N GLY A 268 -19.36 -5.78 14.67
CA GLY A 268 -19.98 -6.97 14.10
C GLY A 268 -21.42 -6.65 13.68
N ASP A 269 -21.82 -7.09 12.49
CA ASP A 269 -23.24 -7.25 12.17
C ASP A 269 -23.90 -8.30 13.09
#